data_AF-A0A7C7TWR6-F1
#
_entry.id   AF-A0A7C7TWR6-F1
#
_cell.length_a   1.000
_cell.length_b   1.000
_cell.length_c   1.000
_cell.angle_alpha   90.00
_cell.angle_beta   90.00
_cell.angle_gamma   90.00
#
_symmetry.space_group_name_H-M   'P 1'
#
loop_
_entity.id
_entity.type
_entity.pdbx_description
1 polymer ?
#
loop_
_entity_poly.entity_id
_entity_poly.type
_entity_poly.pdbx_seq_one_letter_code
_entity_poly.pdbx_strand_id
1 'polypeptide(L)'
;MELAEKDSLRRIRRKSQNPEGGSYCMCYAISTGPDPFGSYYRYEFARPLFPDYPRPAIWPDGYYVPTSTGDNIIQKHASVVEREEMLKGNPAKELSFIIDDVNFLNNADIDGYQLPPNGAANIMLATGGSQLNNIFTDDGIYAWKIKPDWTNPELSILEGPKKIEVTEYHYQGDGQLKKSVPQPGTDQKLDTQGDKIMSRVIYRRIGEQQSIVAVHSVKTSLGGGGIRWYEFRLDDHQDITLFQQGTFAPDSLYRWLPSPAMDRMGNIGIGYSISSQDLFPGQRFTGRLAGDALGTMTLKEAVLVDGEASQTNTLRWEDYTQTAMDPSDDLTIWYVGDYLKKGSSSYSTRIGAFRLQKKGAIENKAIF
;
A
#
# COMPACT_ATOMS: atom_id res chain seq x y z
N MET A 1 32.15 -7.53 11.62
CA MET A 1 32.93 -8.39 10.70
C MET A 1 32.19 -9.71 10.63
N GLU A 2 31.69 -10.03 9.44
CA GLU A 2 30.97 -11.24 9.03
C GLU A 2 29.68 -11.62 9.78
N LEU A 3 28.54 -11.35 9.14
CA LEU A 3 27.64 -12.39 8.61
C LEU A 3 26.52 -11.70 7.80
N ALA A 4 26.90 -11.22 6.63
CA ALA A 4 25.99 -10.80 5.57
C ALA A 4 26.61 -11.28 4.25
N GLU A 5 26.68 -12.59 4.05
CA GLU A 5 26.94 -13.20 2.74
C GLU A 5 26.64 -14.71 2.78
N LYS A 6 25.46 -15.07 2.28
CA LYS A 6 25.20 -16.30 1.50
C LYS A 6 23.76 -16.29 1.02
N ASP A 7 23.60 -15.81 -0.22
CA ASP A 7 22.64 -16.30 -1.22
C ASP A 7 21.28 -16.81 -0.69
N SER A 8 20.37 -15.88 -0.35
CA SER A 8 18.99 -16.20 0.03
C SER A 8 18.04 -16.34 -1.17
N LEU A 9 18.55 -16.41 -2.41
CA LEU A 9 17.74 -16.63 -3.60
C LEU A 9 17.39 -18.12 -3.76
N ARG A 10 16.41 -18.60 -3.00
CA ARG A 10 15.77 -19.89 -3.28
C ARG A 10 14.82 -19.76 -4.47
N ARG A 11 15.36 -19.93 -5.69
CA ARG A 11 14.57 -20.14 -6.92
C ARG A 11 14.00 -21.56 -6.91
N ILE A 12 12.89 -21.78 -6.20
CA ILE A 12 12.22 -23.08 -6.19
C ILE A 12 11.17 -23.13 -7.28
N ARG A 13 11.46 -23.89 -8.35
CA ARG A 13 10.44 -24.37 -9.29
C ARG A 13 9.68 -25.53 -8.64
N ARG A 14 8.51 -25.26 -8.03
CA ARG A 14 7.58 -26.36 -7.72
C ARG A 14 6.87 -26.76 -9.01
N LYS A 15 7.11 -27.99 -9.49
CA LYS A 15 6.19 -28.66 -10.41
C LYS A 15 4.81 -28.68 -9.73
N SER A 16 3.75 -28.29 -10.45
CA SER A 16 2.39 -28.34 -9.95
C SER A 16 2.00 -29.80 -9.65
N GLN A 17 2.24 -30.25 -8.44
CA GLN A 17 1.44 -31.31 -7.86
C GLN A 17 0.20 -30.63 -7.31
N ASN A 18 -0.95 -30.88 -7.91
CA ASN A 18 -2.23 -30.58 -7.26
C ASN A 18 -2.19 -31.30 -5.91
N PRO A 19 -2.23 -30.60 -4.76
CA PRO A 19 -2.21 -31.26 -3.48
C PRO A 19 -3.50 -32.06 -3.31
N GLU A 20 -3.41 -33.30 -2.83
CA GLU A 20 -4.56 -34.18 -2.48
C GLU A 20 -5.33 -33.69 -1.21
N GLY A 21 -5.29 -32.40 -0.92
CA GLY A 21 -6.01 -31.70 0.14
C GLY A 21 -6.11 -30.23 -0.24
N GLY A 22 -7.23 -29.58 0.08
CA GLY A 22 -7.62 -28.27 -0.47
C GLY A 22 -6.45 -27.30 -0.69
N SER A 23 -6.25 -26.88 -1.94
CA SER A 23 -5.28 -25.85 -2.30
C SER A 23 -5.85 -24.46 -2.01
N TYR A 24 -5.04 -23.59 -1.42
CA TYR A 24 -5.34 -22.16 -1.47
C TYR A 24 -5.21 -21.65 -2.90
N CYS A 25 -5.82 -20.52 -3.23
CA CYS A 25 -5.69 -19.93 -4.55
C CYS A 25 -5.75 -18.40 -4.49
N MET A 26 -5.15 -17.78 -5.50
CA MET A 26 -5.44 -16.40 -5.86
C MET A 26 -6.32 -16.39 -7.12
N CYS A 27 -7.48 -15.77 -7.01
CA CYS A 27 -8.45 -15.66 -8.09
C CYS A 27 -8.41 -14.26 -8.70
N TYR A 28 -8.49 -14.19 -10.02
CA TYR A 28 -8.53 -12.94 -10.77
C TYR A 28 -9.76 -12.91 -11.66
N ALA A 29 -10.41 -11.75 -11.74
CA ALA A 29 -11.47 -11.46 -12.70
C ALA A 29 -11.03 -10.26 -13.55
N ILE A 30 -10.83 -10.49 -14.85
CA ILE A 30 -10.40 -9.47 -15.80
C ILE A 30 -11.59 -9.09 -16.66
N SER A 31 -12.02 -7.83 -16.59
CA SER A 31 -13.12 -7.34 -17.41
C SER A 31 -12.78 -7.47 -18.89
N THR A 32 -13.74 -7.93 -19.69
CA THR A 32 -13.60 -8.03 -21.15
C THR A 32 -13.80 -6.69 -21.87
N GLY A 33 -14.20 -5.66 -21.13
CA GLY A 33 -14.48 -4.33 -21.66
C GLY A 33 -14.48 -3.24 -20.57
N PRO A 34 -14.84 -2.00 -20.94
CA PRO A 34 -14.84 -0.87 -20.01
C PRO A 34 -16.02 -0.87 -19.02
N ASP A 35 -17.06 -1.68 -19.27
CA ASP A 35 -18.21 -1.79 -18.38
C ASP A 35 -17.92 -2.77 -17.23
N PRO A 36 -17.84 -2.30 -15.96
CA PRO A 36 -17.60 -3.17 -14.82
C PRO A 36 -18.77 -4.13 -14.52
N PHE A 37 -19.95 -3.94 -15.12
CA PHE A 37 -21.06 -4.90 -15.04
C PHE A 37 -21.08 -5.91 -16.19
N GLY A 38 -20.11 -5.81 -17.11
CA GLY A 38 -19.96 -6.69 -18.25
C GLY A 38 -19.45 -8.09 -17.89
N SER A 39 -18.97 -8.82 -18.90
CA SER A 39 -18.39 -10.14 -18.73
C SER A 39 -16.91 -10.08 -18.33
N TYR A 40 -16.45 -11.16 -17.67
CA TYR A 40 -15.10 -11.28 -17.14
C TYR A 40 -14.43 -12.59 -17.57
N TYR A 41 -13.15 -12.53 -17.91
CA TYR A 41 -12.28 -13.70 -17.89
C TYR A 41 -11.91 -14.01 -16.45
N ARG A 42 -11.96 -15.28 -16.06
CA ARG A 42 -11.67 -15.72 -14.69
C ARG A 42 -10.48 -16.65 -14.68
N TYR A 43 -9.57 -16.39 -13.75
CA TYR A 43 -8.34 -17.14 -13.57
C TYR A 43 -8.22 -17.58 -12.13
N GLU A 44 -7.64 -18.76 -11.93
CA GLU A 44 -7.31 -19.31 -10.64
C GLU A 44 -5.85 -19.79 -10.68
N PHE A 45 -5.06 -19.32 -9.73
CA PHE A 45 -3.68 -19.77 -9.54
C PHE A 45 -3.58 -20.43 -8.17
N ALA A 46 -3.43 -21.75 -8.17
CA ALA A 46 -3.31 -22.54 -6.96
C ALA A 46 -1.99 -22.24 -6.23
N ARG A 47 -2.07 -22.04 -4.92
CA ARG A 47 -0.96 -21.76 -4.04
C ARG A 47 -0.88 -22.78 -2.91
N PRO A 48 0.32 -23.25 -2.56
CA PRO A 48 0.50 -24.24 -1.50
C PRO A 48 0.34 -23.65 -0.09
N LEU A 49 0.42 -22.32 0.05
CA LEU A 49 0.31 -21.59 1.32
C LEU A 49 -0.80 -20.55 1.21
N PHE A 50 -1.46 -20.26 2.33
CA PHE A 50 -2.54 -19.27 2.38
C PHE A 50 -2.00 -17.89 1.97
N PRO A 51 -2.50 -17.29 0.88
CA PRO A 51 -2.00 -16.02 0.37
C PRO A 51 -2.58 -14.86 1.19
N ASP A 52 -2.09 -14.68 2.42
CA ASP A 52 -2.62 -13.66 3.31
C ASP A 52 -2.23 -12.25 2.86
N TYR A 53 -3.12 -11.30 3.17
CA TYR A 53 -2.95 -9.87 2.94
C TYR A 53 -2.55 -9.49 1.49
N PRO A 54 -3.26 -9.98 0.45
CA PRO A 54 -2.92 -9.68 -0.94
C PRO A 54 -3.09 -8.20 -1.28
N ARG A 55 -2.10 -7.61 -1.95
CA ARG A 55 -2.10 -6.19 -2.36
C ARG A 55 -1.85 -6.05 -3.87
N PRO A 56 -2.90 -6.16 -4.70
CA PRO A 56 -2.71 -6.14 -6.15
C PRO A 56 -2.21 -4.79 -6.65
N ALA A 57 -1.31 -4.84 -7.63
CA ALA A 57 -0.80 -3.69 -8.36
C ALA A 57 -0.75 -3.99 -9.86
N ILE A 58 -0.93 -2.95 -10.67
CA ILE A 58 -0.91 -3.01 -12.13
C ILE A 58 0.43 -2.47 -12.62
N TRP A 59 1.08 -3.24 -13.50
CA TRP A 59 2.23 -2.82 -14.28
C TRP A 59 2.00 -3.21 -15.76
N PRO A 60 2.76 -2.67 -16.73
CA PRO A 60 2.49 -2.94 -18.15
C PRO A 60 2.65 -4.42 -18.53
N ASP A 61 3.56 -5.15 -17.87
CA ASP A 61 3.93 -6.54 -18.17
C ASP A 61 3.25 -7.60 -17.28
N GLY A 62 2.51 -7.19 -16.24
CA GLY A 62 1.93 -8.13 -15.28
C GLY A 62 0.98 -7.49 -14.26
N TYR A 63 0.14 -8.34 -13.66
CA TYR A 63 -0.55 -8.00 -12.42
C TYR A 63 0.23 -8.59 -11.25
N TYR A 64 0.70 -7.74 -10.35
CA TYR A 64 1.55 -8.11 -9.24
C TYR A 64 0.72 -8.23 -7.97
N VAL A 65 0.93 -9.30 -7.20
CA VAL A 65 0.24 -9.53 -5.94
C VAL A 65 1.20 -10.15 -4.93
N PRO A 66 1.80 -9.33 -4.05
CA PRO A 66 2.58 -9.85 -2.94
C PRO A 66 1.64 -10.38 -1.85
N THR A 67 2.05 -11.47 -1.20
CA THR A 67 1.28 -12.10 -0.12
C THR A 67 2.18 -12.56 1.01
N SER A 68 1.65 -12.54 2.23
CA SER A 68 2.30 -13.11 3.40
C SER A 68 1.93 -14.59 3.53
N THR A 69 2.93 -15.47 3.64
CA THR A 69 2.70 -16.91 3.67
C THR A 69 3.57 -17.57 4.75
N GLY A 70 3.20 -17.44 6.03
CA GLY A 70 3.85 -18.17 7.13
C GLY A 70 3.83 -17.49 8.48
N ASP A 71 3.78 -18.29 9.55
CA ASP A 71 3.68 -17.84 10.95
C ASP A 71 5.03 -17.78 11.69
N ASN A 72 6.11 -18.37 11.13
CA ASN A 72 7.36 -18.62 11.87
C ASN A 72 8.63 -18.02 11.25
N ILE A 73 8.63 -17.72 9.95
CA ILE A 73 9.70 -17.02 9.22
C ILE A 73 8.97 -16.13 8.22
N ILE A 74 9.29 -14.84 8.15
CA ILE A 74 8.54 -13.92 7.29
C ILE A 74 8.90 -14.18 5.83
N GLN A 75 8.26 -15.18 5.24
CA GLN A 75 8.32 -15.45 3.81
C GLN A 75 7.23 -14.64 3.14
N LYS A 76 7.64 -13.71 2.28
CA LYS A 76 6.73 -13.02 1.37
C LYS A 76 6.85 -13.64 0.00
N HIS A 77 5.70 -13.94 -0.59
CA HIS A 77 5.62 -14.39 -1.96
C HIS A 77 5.28 -13.18 -2.83
N ALA A 78 6.23 -12.72 -3.62
CA ALA A 78 6.03 -11.71 -4.64
C ALA A 78 5.62 -12.41 -5.94
N SER A 79 4.31 -12.52 -6.17
CA SER A 79 3.77 -13.19 -7.35
C SER A 79 3.37 -12.19 -8.42
N VAL A 80 3.52 -12.59 -9.68
CA VAL A 80 3.09 -11.83 -10.87
C VAL A 80 2.40 -12.76 -11.85
N VAL A 81 1.28 -12.31 -12.44
CA VAL A 81 0.51 -13.05 -13.44
C VAL A 81 0.54 -12.36 -14.81
N GLU A 82 0.54 -13.16 -15.87
CA GLU A 82 0.77 -12.76 -17.27
C GLU A 82 -0.38 -11.91 -17.84
N ARG A 83 -0.31 -10.60 -17.60
CA ARG A 83 -1.36 -9.62 -17.93
C ARG A 83 -1.79 -9.68 -19.39
N GLU A 84 -0.83 -9.79 -20.31
CA GLU A 84 -1.11 -9.76 -21.76
C GLU A 84 -2.04 -10.89 -22.21
N GLU A 85 -1.80 -12.11 -21.72
CA GLU A 85 -2.63 -13.27 -22.03
C GLU A 85 -3.97 -13.20 -21.30
N MET A 86 -3.97 -12.71 -20.06
CA MET A 86 -5.19 -12.55 -19.27
C MET A 86 -6.20 -11.57 -19.87
N LEU A 87 -5.71 -10.49 -20.51
CA LEU A 87 -6.55 -9.52 -21.20
C LEU A 87 -7.21 -10.09 -22.47
N LYS A 88 -6.62 -11.14 -23.06
CA LYS A 88 -7.14 -11.82 -24.26
C LYS A 88 -8.05 -13.01 -23.92
N GLY A 89 -8.15 -13.39 -22.65
CA GLY A 89 -8.86 -14.60 -22.24
C GLY A 89 -8.08 -15.90 -22.51
N ASN A 90 -6.78 -15.81 -22.77
CA ASN A 90 -5.92 -16.97 -23.03
C ASN A 90 -5.43 -17.61 -21.72
N PRO A 91 -4.93 -18.85 -21.74
CA PRO A 91 -4.17 -19.40 -20.61
C PRO A 91 -2.99 -18.50 -20.24
N ALA A 92 -2.80 -18.25 -18.95
CA ALA A 92 -1.79 -17.34 -18.43
C ALA A 92 -0.91 -18.04 -17.38
N LYS A 93 0.32 -17.56 -17.21
CA LYS A 93 1.27 -18.05 -16.21
C LYS A 93 1.26 -17.18 -14.95
N GLU A 94 1.64 -17.79 -13.83
CA GLU A 94 2.06 -17.09 -12.61
C GLU A 94 3.54 -17.40 -12.34
N LEU A 95 4.31 -16.37 -12.00
CA LEU A 95 5.67 -16.48 -11.48
C LEU A 95 5.68 -15.94 -10.06
N SER A 96 6.35 -16.65 -9.16
CA SER A 96 6.43 -16.27 -7.74
C SER A 96 7.87 -16.29 -7.25
N PHE A 97 8.25 -15.22 -6.57
CA PHE A 97 9.55 -15.09 -5.91
C PHE A 97 9.35 -15.13 -4.40
N ILE A 98 10.23 -15.83 -3.70
CA ILE A 98 10.22 -15.87 -2.24
C ILE A 98 11.24 -14.86 -1.74
N ILE A 99 10.81 -13.97 -0.86
CA ILE A 99 11.66 -13.02 -0.17
C ILE A 99 11.56 -13.34 1.32
N ASP A 100 12.69 -13.76 1.90
CA ASP A 100 12.80 -14.07 3.31
C ASP A 100 13.13 -12.81 4.14
N ASP A 101 12.77 -12.82 5.42
CA ASP A 101 13.12 -11.81 6.43
C ASP A 101 12.75 -10.36 6.05
N VAL A 102 11.66 -10.20 5.31
CA VAL A 102 11.14 -8.89 4.89
C VAL A 102 9.78 -8.63 5.53
N ASN A 103 9.50 -7.37 5.84
CA ASN A 103 8.18 -6.98 6.31
C ASN A 103 7.10 -7.10 5.22
N PHE A 104 5.84 -6.72 5.51
CA PHE A 104 4.82 -6.62 4.46
C PHE A 104 5.30 -5.65 3.37
N LEU A 105 5.25 -6.12 2.12
CA LEU A 105 5.76 -5.41 0.96
C LEU A 105 4.64 -5.20 -0.04
N ASN A 106 4.69 -4.07 -0.74
CA ASN A 106 3.73 -3.70 -1.76
C ASN A 106 4.45 -3.35 -3.06
N ASN A 107 3.89 -3.80 -4.17
CA ASN A 107 4.31 -3.41 -5.52
C ASN A 107 3.84 -1.99 -5.82
N ALA A 108 4.64 -1.26 -6.59
CA ALA A 108 4.27 0.03 -7.13
C ALA A 108 3.14 -0.14 -8.15
N ASP A 109 2.10 0.65 -8.01
CA ASP A 109 0.89 0.59 -8.80
C ASP A 109 0.68 1.89 -9.56
N ILE A 110 0.30 1.80 -10.83
CA ILE A 110 0.29 2.96 -11.74
C ILE A 110 -0.92 3.85 -11.45
N ASP A 111 -0.66 5.14 -11.28
CA ASP A 111 -1.66 6.19 -11.41
C ASP A 111 -1.45 7.00 -12.70
N GLY A 112 -2.56 7.30 -13.38
CA GLY A 112 -2.60 8.13 -14.58
C GLY A 112 -2.28 7.38 -15.87
N TYR A 113 -2.15 8.17 -16.94
CA TYR A 113 -2.05 7.63 -18.31
C TYR A 113 -0.62 7.46 -18.82
N GLN A 114 0.36 8.10 -18.16
CA GLN A 114 1.77 7.99 -18.57
C GLN A 114 2.39 6.74 -17.94
N LEU A 115 2.63 5.74 -18.79
CA LEU A 115 3.19 4.48 -18.37
C LEU A 115 4.69 4.59 -18.04
N PRO A 116 5.23 3.67 -17.21
CA PRO A 116 6.66 3.45 -17.08
C PRO A 116 7.34 3.26 -18.44
N PRO A 117 8.64 3.58 -18.57
CA PRO A 117 9.41 3.26 -19.78
C PRO A 117 9.26 1.79 -20.16
N ASN A 118 9.27 1.50 -21.46
CA ASN A 118 9.11 0.13 -21.95
C ASN A 118 10.17 -0.81 -21.34
N GLY A 119 9.71 -1.93 -20.77
CA GLY A 119 10.58 -2.92 -20.13
C GLY A 119 11.10 -2.52 -18.75
N ALA A 120 10.60 -1.43 -18.16
CA ALA A 120 10.82 -1.07 -16.77
C ALA A 120 10.38 -2.21 -15.83
N ALA A 121 11.26 -2.62 -14.91
CA ALA A 121 10.89 -3.52 -13.82
C ALA A 121 9.89 -2.84 -12.87
N ASN A 122 8.99 -3.62 -12.26
CA ASN A 122 8.15 -3.11 -11.18
C ASN A 122 8.98 -2.94 -9.89
N ILE A 123 8.69 -1.91 -9.11
CA ILE A 123 9.37 -1.66 -7.83
C ILE A 123 8.50 -2.14 -6.68
N MET A 124 9.06 -2.93 -5.78
CA MET A 124 8.44 -3.28 -4.50
C MET A 124 9.09 -2.51 -3.38
N LEU A 125 8.29 -2.03 -2.42
CA LEU A 125 8.78 -1.39 -1.21
C LEU A 125 8.32 -2.16 0.03
N ALA A 126 9.15 -2.12 1.07
CA ALA A 126 8.81 -2.53 2.43
C ALA A 126 9.43 -1.56 3.44
N THR A 127 8.82 -1.45 4.61
CA THR A 127 9.52 -0.90 5.78
C THR A 127 10.60 -1.88 6.23
N GLY A 128 11.59 -1.37 6.96
CA GLY A 128 12.57 -2.17 7.68
C GLY A 128 11.99 -2.90 8.88
N GLY A 129 12.81 -3.13 9.91
CA GLY A 129 12.42 -3.74 11.18
C GLY A 129 11.78 -5.14 11.11
N SER A 130 11.38 -5.66 12.28
CA SER A 130 10.70 -6.96 12.39
C SER A 130 9.89 -7.05 13.69
N GLN A 131 8.57 -6.96 13.58
CA GLN A 131 7.65 -7.00 14.73
C GLN A 131 7.71 -8.33 15.49
N LEU A 132 7.92 -9.45 14.80
CA LEU A 132 8.05 -10.78 15.41
C LEU A 132 9.36 -10.93 16.22
N ASN A 133 10.40 -10.17 15.85
CA ASN A 133 11.68 -10.15 16.55
C ASN A 133 11.79 -8.99 17.56
N ASN A 134 10.70 -8.27 17.83
CA ASN A 134 10.66 -7.07 18.68
C ASN A 134 11.59 -5.93 18.21
N ILE A 135 11.77 -5.78 16.90
CA ILE A 135 12.53 -4.70 16.28
C ILE A 135 11.51 -3.75 15.63
N PHE A 136 11.26 -2.61 16.27
CA PHE A 136 10.19 -1.67 15.88
C PHE A 136 10.70 -0.36 15.30
N THR A 137 12.02 -0.16 15.26
CA THR A 137 12.68 1.05 14.76
C THR A 137 13.54 0.69 13.55
N ASP A 138 13.56 1.55 12.55
CA ASP A 138 14.49 1.50 11.42
C ASP A 138 14.66 2.91 10.82
N ASP A 139 15.67 3.10 10.00
CA ASP A 139 15.98 4.31 9.24
C ASP A 139 16.05 4.04 7.72
N GLY A 140 15.59 2.85 7.29
CA GLY A 140 15.52 2.45 5.88
C GLY A 140 14.09 2.17 5.38
N ILE A 141 13.86 2.52 4.12
CA ILE A 141 12.85 1.86 3.28
C ILE A 141 13.59 0.95 2.29
N TYR A 142 13.14 -0.29 2.15
CA TYR A 142 13.83 -1.30 1.37
C TYR A 142 13.09 -1.50 0.04
N ALA A 143 13.86 -1.51 -1.05
CA ALA A 143 13.33 -1.59 -2.41
C ALA A 143 13.86 -2.80 -3.16
N TRP A 144 13.01 -3.40 -3.99
CA TRP A 144 13.37 -4.46 -4.93
C TRP A 144 12.87 -4.10 -6.33
N LYS A 145 13.62 -4.53 -7.36
CA LYS A 145 13.17 -4.52 -8.76
C LYS A 145 12.74 -5.95 -9.12
N ILE A 146 11.53 -6.11 -9.65
CA ILE A 146 11.00 -7.40 -10.12
C ILE A 146 10.59 -7.30 -11.58
N LYS A 147 11.08 -8.23 -12.41
CA LYS A 147 10.79 -8.28 -13.84
C LYS A 147 10.61 -9.73 -14.30
N PRO A 148 9.38 -10.15 -14.63
CA PRO A 148 9.14 -11.48 -15.18
C PRO A 148 9.73 -11.62 -16.58
N ASP A 149 10.23 -12.82 -16.90
CA ASP A 149 10.47 -13.26 -18.27
C ASP A 149 9.47 -14.38 -18.61
N TRP A 150 8.43 -14.02 -19.36
CA TRP A 150 7.35 -14.94 -19.73
C TRP A 150 7.78 -16.02 -20.73
N THR A 151 8.89 -15.82 -21.44
CA THR A 151 9.45 -16.78 -22.40
C THR A 151 10.36 -17.78 -21.71
N ASN A 152 11.27 -17.28 -20.87
CA ASN A 152 12.20 -18.06 -20.09
C ASN A 152 12.13 -17.65 -18.61
N PRO A 153 11.23 -18.25 -17.82
CA PRO A 153 11.03 -17.92 -16.42
C PRO A 153 12.31 -17.88 -15.56
N GLU A 154 13.31 -18.70 -15.89
CA GLU A 154 14.59 -18.76 -15.15
C GLU A 154 15.45 -17.49 -15.33
N LEU A 155 15.17 -16.68 -16.36
CA LEU A 155 15.81 -15.38 -16.61
C LEU A 155 15.05 -14.22 -15.96
N SER A 156 13.95 -14.48 -15.26
CA SER A 156 13.24 -13.43 -14.52
C SER A 156 14.13 -12.83 -13.43
N ILE A 157 13.97 -11.53 -13.20
CA ILE A 157 14.81 -10.75 -12.31
C ILE A 157 14.06 -10.46 -11.01
N LEU A 158 14.75 -10.72 -9.90
CA LEU A 158 14.49 -10.11 -8.60
C LEU A 158 15.81 -9.53 -8.11
N GLU A 159 15.89 -8.21 -8.02
CA GLU A 159 17.07 -7.47 -7.58
C GLU A 159 16.76 -6.71 -6.29
N GLY A 160 17.65 -6.77 -5.31
CA GLY A 160 17.51 -6.10 -4.01
C GLY A 160 17.75 -7.04 -2.82
N PRO A 161 17.53 -6.55 -1.58
CA PRO A 161 17.06 -5.21 -1.26
C PRO A 161 18.10 -4.12 -1.48
N LYS A 162 17.65 -2.95 -1.96
CA LYS A 162 18.36 -1.67 -1.81
C LYS A 162 17.78 -0.93 -0.61
N LYS A 163 18.60 -0.60 0.39
CA LYS A 163 18.19 0.30 1.48
C LYS A 163 18.20 1.75 0.97
N ILE A 164 17.10 2.46 1.20
CA ILE A 164 16.98 3.89 0.98
C ILE A 164 16.93 4.54 2.36
N GLU A 165 17.96 5.32 2.69
CA GLU A 165 18.04 6.04 3.96
C GLU A 165 16.90 7.07 4.07
N VAL A 166 16.23 7.07 5.22
CA VAL A 166 15.14 7.97 5.59
C VAL A 166 15.34 8.45 7.03
N THR A 167 14.60 9.46 7.47
CA THR A 167 14.57 9.77 8.92
C THR A 167 14.09 8.56 9.70
N GLU A 168 14.76 8.25 10.81
CA GLU A 168 14.37 7.17 11.72
C GLU A 168 12.86 7.23 12.03
N TYR A 169 12.25 6.06 12.13
CA TYR A 169 10.87 5.89 12.54
C TYR A 169 10.75 4.74 13.52
N HIS A 170 9.70 4.80 14.34
CA HIS A 170 9.24 3.69 15.15
C HIS A 170 7.82 3.34 14.71
N TYR A 171 7.51 2.05 14.57
CA TYR A 171 6.14 1.62 14.24
C TYR A 171 5.13 2.21 15.20
N GLN A 172 4.00 2.68 14.67
CA GLN A 172 2.89 2.99 15.54
C GLN A 172 2.38 1.71 16.20
N GLY A 173 2.20 1.74 17.52
CA GLY A 173 1.66 0.61 18.27
C GLY A 173 2.54 -0.64 18.29
N ASP A 174 3.85 -0.51 18.00
CA ASP A 174 4.82 -1.60 17.93
C ASP A 174 4.46 -2.66 16.86
N GLY A 175 3.68 -2.25 15.84
CA GLY A 175 3.27 -3.07 14.71
C GLY A 175 1.81 -3.56 14.79
N GLN A 176 1.53 -4.68 14.14
CA GLN A 176 0.19 -5.30 14.09
C GLN A 176 -0.17 -6.12 15.32
N LEU A 177 -1.46 -6.43 15.46
CA LEU A 177 -2.03 -7.28 16.51
C LEU A 177 -1.81 -6.72 17.94
N LYS A 178 -1.68 -5.39 18.04
CA LYS A 178 -1.53 -4.66 19.29
C LYS A 178 -2.70 -3.71 19.52
N LYS A 179 -3.12 -3.59 20.78
CA LYS A 179 -4.20 -2.71 21.22
C LYS A 179 -3.66 -1.29 21.46
N SER A 180 -3.62 -0.47 20.42
CA SER A 180 -2.81 0.76 20.42
C SER A 180 -3.62 2.05 20.36
N VAL A 181 -4.66 2.09 19.53
CA VAL A 181 -5.47 3.31 19.30
C VAL A 181 -6.67 3.36 20.24
N PRO A 182 -6.81 4.38 21.10
CA PRO A 182 -7.99 4.55 21.94
C PRO A 182 -9.21 5.04 21.16
N GLN A 183 -10.38 4.76 21.73
CA GLN A 183 -11.70 5.17 21.24
C GLN A 183 -12.63 5.43 22.45
N PRO A 184 -13.67 6.27 22.34
CA PRO A 184 -14.50 6.64 23.49
C PRO A 184 -15.31 5.48 24.10
N GLY A 185 -15.49 5.50 25.42
CA GLY A 185 -16.44 4.64 26.12
C GLY A 185 -16.09 3.15 26.16
N THR A 186 -14.84 2.76 25.89
CA THR A 186 -14.39 1.37 26.00
C THR A 186 -12.88 1.26 26.24
N ASP A 187 -12.45 0.19 26.90
CA ASP A 187 -11.04 -0.19 27.05
C ASP A 187 -10.49 -0.94 25.82
N GLN A 188 -11.37 -1.35 24.90
CA GLN A 188 -10.96 -1.94 23.64
C GLN A 188 -10.25 -0.88 22.78
N LYS A 189 -9.07 -1.21 22.26
CA LYS A 189 -8.27 -0.34 21.38
C LYS A 189 -8.06 -0.97 20.01
N LEU A 190 -7.76 -0.15 19.02
CA LEU A 190 -7.60 -0.58 17.63
C LEU A 190 -6.15 -0.85 17.26
N ASP A 191 -5.98 -1.76 16.30
CA ASP A 191 -4.72 -2.15 15.71
C ASP A 191 -4.25 -1.15 14.66
N THR A 192 -3.00 -0.73 14.78
CA THR A 192 -2.37 0.26 13.91
C THR A 192 -1.75 -0.34 12.66
N GLN A 193 -1.40 -1.64 12.71
CA GLN A 193 -0.63 -2.32 11.66
C GLN A 193 0.63 -1.54 11.27
N GLY A 194 1.29 -0.93 12.26
CA GLY A 194 2.37 0.03 12.02
C GLY A 194 3.65 -0.58 11.43
N ASP A 195 3.72 -1.91 11.40
CA ASP A 195 4.79 -2.69 10.80
C ASP A 195 4.71 -2.72 9.27
N LYS A 196 3.64 -2.21 8.64
CA LYS A 196 3.45 -2.35 7.19
C LYS A 196 3.76 -1.04 6.46
N ILE A 197 4.44 -1.13 5.31
CA ILE A 197 4.22 -0.13 4.27
C ILE A 197 2.77 -0.28 3.79
N MET A 198 2.03 0.81 3.73
CA MET A 198 0.60 0.73 3.44
C MET A 198 0.32 0.69 1.94
N SER A 199 -0.84 0.13 1.60
CA SER A 199 -1.35 0.23 0.24
C SER A 199 -1.95 1.63 0.01
N ARG A 200 -1.72 2.28 -1.13
CA ARG A 200 -0.89 1.81 -2.25
C ARG A 200 0.53 2.37 -2.14
N VAL A 201 1.46 1.68 -2.77
CA VAL A 201 2.70 2.29 -3.26
C VAL A 201 2.39 2.78 -4.65
N ILE A 202 2.38 4.10 -4.87
CA ILE A 202 1.94 4.68 -6.15
C ILE A 202 3.15 4.96 -7.01
N TYR A 203 3.15 4.48 -8.26
CA TYR A 203 4.00 5.00 -9.32
C TYR A 203 3.26 6.08 -10.10
N ARG A 204 3.92 7.22 -10.31
CA ARG A 204 3.40 8.32 -11.12
C ARG A 204 4.47 8.84 -12.06
N ARG A 205 4.11 9.02 -13.34
CA ARG A 205 4.97 9.68 -14.33
C ARG A 205 4.34 10.98 -14.82
N ILE A 206 5.11 12.07 -14.80
CA ILE A 206 4.73 13.39 -15.29
C ILE A 206 5.86 13.91 -16.18
N GLY A 207 5.72 13.72 -17.49
CA GLY A 207 6.80 14.00 -18.44
C GLY A 207 7.94 13.00 -18.27
N GLU A 208 9.15 13.51 -18.07
CA GLU A 208 10.34 12.69 -17.81
C GLU A 208 10.45 12.27 -16.34
N GLN A 209 9.72 12.96 -15.45
CA GLN A 209 9.81 12.71 -14.03
C GLN A 209 9.00 11.47 -13.64
N GLN A 210 9.69 10.49 -13.05
CA GLN A 210 9.09 9.32 -12.42
C GLN A 210 9.11 9.47 -10.91
N SER A 211 7.99 9.24 -10.25
CA SER A 211 7.81 9.28 -8.80
C SER A 211 7.27 7.97 -8.26
N ILE A 212 7.69 7.62 -7.05
CA ILE A 212 6.96 6.68 -6.20
C ILE A 212 6.52 7.37 -4.91
N VAL A 213 5.26 7.23 -4.52
CA VAL A 213 4.74 7.71 -3.24
C VAL A 213 4.38 6.53 -2.36
N ALA A 214 4.86 6.53 -1.12
CA ALA A 214 4.58 5.48 -0.15
C ALA A 214 4.33 6.08 1.24
N VAL A 215 3.54 5.38 2.05
CA VAL A 215 3.11 5.85 3.37
C VAL A 215 3.06 4.69 4.38
N HIS A 216 3.20 5.01 5.66
CA HIS A 216 2.96 4.08 6.76
C HIS A 216 2.68 4.80 8.08
N SER A 217 2.23 4.04 9.07
CA SER A 217 1.83 4.51 10.38
C SER A 217 3.02 4.52 11.35
N VAL A 218 3.40 5.69 11.88
CA VAL A 218 4.55 5.82 12.80
C VAL A 218 4.16 6.42 14.16
N LYS A 219 4.91 6.06 15.20
CA LYS A 219 4.82 6.70 16.51
C LYS A 219 5.34 8.13 16.43
N THR A 220 4.72 9.04 17.19
CA THR A 220 5.06 10.45 17.25
C THR A 220 5.43 10.88 18.67
N SER A 221 6.22 11.94 18.80
CA SER A 221 6.63 12.51 20.09
C SER A 221 5.50 13.24 20.81
N LEU A 222 4.49 13.73 20.07
CA LEU A 222 3.30 14.40 20.62
C LEU A 222 2.32 13.44 21.32
N GLY A 223 2.57 12.13 21.29
CA GLY A 223 1.58 11.12 21.59
C GLY A 223 0.65 10.88 20.38
N GLY A 224 -0.10 9.78 20.42
CA GLY A 224 -0.90 9.36 19.27
C GLY A 224 -0.09 8.60 18.22
N GLY A 225 -0.32 8.92 16.95
CA GLY A 225 0.55 8.50 15.86
C GLY A 225 0.26 9.27 14.58
N GLY A 226 1.21 9.16 13.66
CA GLY A 226 1.30 10.02 12.50
C GLY A 226 1.49 9.25 11.22
N ILE A 227 1.20 9.97 10.14
CA ILE A 227 1.37 9.47 8.78
C ILE A 227 2.75 9.84 8.33
N ARG A 228 3.63 8.84 8.25
CA ARG A 228 4.92 9.01 7.59
C ARG A 228 4.71 8.78 6.10
N TRP A 229 5.18 9.73 5.29
CA TRP A 229 5.06 9.68 3.84
C TRP A 229 6.40 9.98 3.18
N TYR A 230 6.57 9.42 1.99
CA TYR A 230 7.77 9.52 1.18
C TYR A 230 7.38 9.81 -0.27
N GLU A 231 8.12 10.69 -0.92
CA GLU A 231 8.20 10.74 -2.37
C GLU A 231 9.62 10.36 -2.77
N PHE A 232 9.73 9.30 -3.56
CA PHE A 232 10.95 8.83 -4.19
C PHE A 232 10.95 9.22 -5.66
N ARG A 233 12.14 9.38 -6.25
CA ARG A 233 12.30 9.53 -7.71
C ARG A 233 13.08 8.35 -8.28
N LEU A 234 12.85 8.08 -9.55
CA LEU A 234 13.61 7.12 -10.33
C LEU A 234 14.32 7.84 -11.46
N ASP A 235 15.55 7.46 -11.71
CA ASP A 235 16.28 7.82 -12.93
C ASP A 235 15.95 6.86 -14.09
N ASP A 236 16.65 7.01 -15.21
CA ASP A 236 16.49 6.19 -16.41
C ASP A 236 16.93 4.73 -16.21
N HIS A 237 17.72 4.44 -15.17
CA HIS A 237 18.13 3.09 -14.77
C HIS A 237 17.21 2.50 -13.69
N GLN A 238 16.11 3.20 -13.38
CA GLN A 238 15.16 2.87 -12.32
C GLN A 238 15.79 2.87 -10.92
N ASP A 239 16.89 3.60 -10.73
CA ASP A 239 17.50 3.73 -9.42
C ASP A 239 16.68 4.69 -8.56
N ILE A 240 16.04 4.08 -7.57
CA ILE A 240 15.17 4.78 -6.63
C ILE A 240 16.02 5.55 -5.61
N THR A 241 15.64 6.82 -5.37
CA THR A 241 16.24 7.70 -4.36
C THR A 241 15.16 8.49 -3.64
N LEU A 242 15.39 8.83 -2.37
CA LEU A 242 14.49 9.69 -1.61
C LEU A 242 14.58 11.13 -2.15
N PHE A 243 13.43 11.73 -2.46
CA PHE A 243 13.35 13.14 -2.86
C PHE A 243 12.80 14.02 -1.74
N GLN A 244 11.74 13.57 -1.07
CA GLN A 244 11.26 14.23 0.14
C GLN A 244 10.49 13.26 1.04
N GLN A 245 10.39 13.62 2.31
CA GLN A 245 9.59 12.90 3.28
C GLN A 245 9.06 13.84 4.35
N GLY A 246 8.03 13.41 5.07
CA GLY A 246 7.51 14.11 6.23
C GLY A 246 6.66 13.22 7.12
N THR A 247 6.35 13.69 8.33
CA THR A 247 5.36 13.05 9.20
C THR A 247 4.22 14.02 9.46
N PHE A 248 3.00 13.67 9.05
CA PHE A 248 1.81 14.46 9.37
C PHE A 248 1.22 14.02 10.71
N ALA A 249 1.38 14.88 11.72
CA ALA A 249 0.82 14.74 13.06
C ALA A 249 0.65 16.13 13.68
N PRO A 250 -0.39 16.89 13.28
CA PRO A 250 -0.57 18.29 13.73
C PRO A 250 -0.98 18.42 15.21
N ASP A 251 -1.36 17.32 15.86
CA ASP A 251 -1.82 17.24 17.25
C ASP A 251 -1.51 15.82 17.81
N SER A 252 -2.07 15.49 18.98
CA SER A 252 -1.88 14.20 19.66
C SER A 252 -2.91 13.11 19.30
N LEU A 253 -3.77 13.34 18.29
CA LEU A 253 -4.72 12.33 17.81
C LEU A 253 -3.99 11.20 17.09
N TYR A 254 -4.59 10.00 17.10
CA TYR A 254 -4.04 8.87 16.36
C TYR A 254 -4.46 8.98 14.91
N ARG A 255 -3.50 9.02 13.99
CA ARG A 255 -3.69 8.88 12.54
C ARG A 255 -2.96 7.63 12.06
N TRP A 256 -3.66 6.71 11.42
CA TRP A 256 -3.09 5.42 11.01
C TRP A 256 -3.76 4.87 9.76
N LEU A 257 -3.16 3.82 9.20
CA LEU A 257 -3.54 3.17 7.93
C LEU A 257 -3.72 4.18 6.79
N PRO A 258 -2.69 4.99 6.48
CA PRO A 258 -2.77 5.94 5.39
C PRO A 258 -2.75 5.26 4.02
N SER A 259 -3.36 5.91 3.02
CA SER A 259 -3.25 5.56 1.60
C SER A 259 -2.98 6.81 0.75
N PRO A 260 -1.93 6.84 -0.11
CA PRO A 260 -1.55 8.02 -0.87
C PRO A 260 -2.04 7.96 -2.33
N ALA A 261 -2.17 9.13 -2.96
CA ALA A 261 -2.29 9.27 -4.41
C ALA A 261 -1.53 10.51 -4.88
N MET A 262 -1.13 10.52 -6.16
CA MET A 262 -0.49 11.69 -6.79
C MET A 262 -1.21 12.08 -8.08
N ASP A 263 -1.72 13.30 -8.12
CA ASP A 263 -2.45 13.81 -9.29
C ASP A 263 -1.51 14.25 -10.44
N ARG A 264 -2.09 14.63 -11.58
CA ARG A 264 -1.32 15.06 -12.77
C ARG A 264 -0.54 16.35 -12.61
N MET A 265 -0.80 17.10 -11.55
CA MET A 265 -0.05 18.30 -11.20
C MET A 265 1.13 18.00 -10.26
N GLY A 266 1.27 16.75 -9.81
CA GLY A 266 2.28 16.34 -8.84
C GLY A 266 1.88 16.65 -7.39
N ASN A 267 0.60 16.95 -7.13
CA ASN A 267 0.10 17.13 -5.78
C ASN A 267 -0.07 15.75 -5.13
N ILE A 268 0.19 15.65 -3.83
CA ILE A 268 0.07 14.41 -3.06
C ILE A 268 -1.10 14.53 -2.09
N GLY A 269 -2.05 13.61 -2.18
CA GLY A 269 -3.18 13.48 -1.27
C GLY A 269 -3.11 12.20 -0.48
N ILE A 270 -3.53 12.23 0.78
CA ILE A 270 -3.51 11.06 1.65
C ILE A 270 -4.82 10.97 2.43
N GLY A 271 -5.51 9.83 2.33
CA GLY A 271 -6.63 9.43 3.19
C GLY A 271 -6.16 8.53 4.32
N TYR A 272 -6.79 8.62 5.49
CA TYR A 272 -6.38 7.87 6.69
C TYR A 272 -7.47 7.85 7.78
N SER A 273 -7.36 6.87 8.69
CA SER A 273 -8.16 6.76 9.91
C SER A 273 -7.75 7.79 10.97
N ILE A 274 -8.70 8.24 11.79
CA ILE A 274 -8.46 9.09 12.98
C ILE A 274 -9.25 8.62 14.20
N SER A 275 -8.69 8.73 15.41
CA SER A 275 -9.38 8.39 16.68
C SER A 275 -8.62 8.93 17.90
N SER A 276 -9.29 9.02 19.04
CA SER A 276 -8.70 9.26 20.36
C SER A 276 -9.62 8.75 21.48
N GLN A 277 -9.29 9.02 22.75
CA GLN A 277 -10.21 8.73 23.85
C GLN A 277 -11.52 9.54 23.77
N ASP A 278 -11.51 10.68 23.08
CA ASP A 278 -12.63 11.62 22.99
C ASP A 278 -13.17 11.78 21.56
N LEU A 279 -12.58 11.08 20.59
CA LEU A 279 -12.97 11.11 19.19
C LEU A 279 -13.18 9.68 18.69
N PHE A 280 -14.40 9.38 18.25
CA PHE A 280 -14.69 8.07 17.65
C PHE A 280 -13.90 7.85 16.36
N PRO A 281 -13.54 6.59 16.04
CA PRO A 281 -12.88 6.23 14.80
C PRO A 281 -13.63 6.73 13.56
N GLY A 282 -12.97 7.57 12.77
CA GLY A 282 -13.49 8.15 11.54
C GLY A 282 -12.41 8.31 10.48
N GLN A 283 -12.73 9.04 9.42
CA GLN A 283 -11.86 9.18 8.25
C GLN A 283 -11.56 10.64 7.94
N ARG A 284 -10.31 10.89 7.53
CA ARG A 284 -9.76 12.20 7.22
C ARG A 284 -8.94 12.15 5.95
N PHE A 285 -8.67 13.33 5.40
CA PHE A 285 -7.68 13.50 4.36
C PHE A 285 -6.86 14.76 4.55
N THR A 286 -5.64 14.75 4.03
CA THR A 286 -4.74 15.91 3.94
C THR A 286 -3.96 15.84 2.63
N GLY A 287 -3.14 16.84 2.36
CA GLY A 287 -2.27 16.81 1.20
C GLY A 287 -1.28 17.95 1.11
N ARG A 288 -0.57 17.97 0.00
CA ARG A 288 0.34 19.04 -0.41
C ARG A 288 0.26 19.26 -1.91
N LEU A 289 0.45 20.51 -2.31
CA LEU A 289 0.66 20.89 -3.70
C LEU A 289 2.11 20.64 -4.11
N ALA A 290 2.34 20.40 -5.40
CA ALA A 290 3.69 20.14 -5.92
C ALA A 290 4.71 21.23 -5.55
N GLY A 291 4.29 22.50 -5.62
CA GLY A 291 5.11 23.68 -5.33
C GLY A 291 5.21 24.07 -3.84
N ASP A 292 4.64 23.29 -2.93
CA ASP A 292 4.78 23.55 -1.50
C ASP A 292 6.20 23.25 -1.00
N ALA A 293 6.55 23.83 0.15
CA ALA A 293 7.79 23.50 0.85
C ALA A 293 7.94 21.98 1.00
N LEU A 294 9.14 21.47 0.69
CA LEU A 294 9.43 20.04 0.72
C LEU A 294 9.21 19.48 2.13
N GLY A 295 8.75 18.23 2.17
CA GLY A 295 8.56 17.49 3.43
C GLY A 295 7.39 17.97 4.30
N THR A 296 6.56 18.88 3.80
CA THR A 296 5.41 19.42 4.55
C THR A 296 4.08 19.10 3.84
N MET A 297 3.10 18.59 4.61
CA MET A 297 1.69 18.57 4.22
C MET A 297 1.07 19.92 4.61
N THR A 298 0.78 20.77 3.63
CA THR A 298 0.37 22.17 3.86
C THR A 298 -1.14 22.35 3.91
N LEU A 299 -1.89 21.43 3.30
CA LEU A 299 -3.33 21.51 3.27
C LEU A 299 -3.85 21.09 4.65
N LYS A 300 -4.90 21.79 5.10
CA LYS A 300 -5.54 21.46 6.36
C LYS A 300 -6.19 20.09 6.27
N GLU A 301 -6.17 19.38 7.39
CA GLU A 301 -6.97 18.17 7.54
C GLU A 301 -8.45 18.48 7.29
N ALA A 302 -9.09 17.63 6.49
CA ALA A 302 -10.50 17.70 6.18
C ALA A 302 -11.21 16.41 6.60
N VAL A 303 -12.48 16.55 6.96
CA VAL A 303 -13.33 15.46 7.46
C VAL A 303 -14.01 14.77 6.29
N LEU A 304 -13.79 13.47 6.12
CA LEU A 304 -14.61 12.65 5.23
C LEU A 304 -15.85 12.12 5.97
N VAL A 305 -15.65 11.58 7.17
CA VAL A 305 -16.71 11.14 8.07
C VAL A 305 -16.22 11.11 9.51
N ASP A 306 -17.08 11.50 10.44
CA ASP A 306 -16.89 11.27 11.87
C ASP A 306 -17.53 9.96 12.29
N GLY A 307 -16.83 9.20 13.14
CA GLY A 307 -17.40 8.05 13.81
C GLY A 307 -18.49 8.47 14.81
N GLU A 308 -19.41 7.55 15.07
CA GLU A 308 -20.51 7.74 16.03
C GLU A 308 -20.52 6.66 17.13
N ALA A 309 -19.62 5.68 17.04
CA ALA A 309 -19.48 4.59 18.02
C ALA A 309 -18.07 3.99 18.00
N SER A 310 -17.81 3.15 19.01
CA SER A 310 -16.55 2.41 19.19
C SER A 310 -16.68 0.97 18.74
N GLN A 311 -15.63 0.40 18.18
CA GLN A 311 -15.55 -1.02 17.84
C GLN A 311 -15.17 -1.84 19.08
N THR A 312 -16.13 -2.57 19.64
CA THR A 312 -15.94 -3.32 20.90
C THR A 312 -15.74 -4.82 20.70
N ASN A 313 -15.98 -5.33 19.50
CA ASN A 313 -15.94 -6.77 19.19
C ASN A 313 -14.56 -7.30 18.77
N THR A 314 -13.65 -6.44 18.30
CA THR A 314 -12.29 -6.82 17.88
C THR A 314 -11.33 -5.63 17.94
N LEU A 315 -10.02 -5.93 18.02
CA LEU A 315 -8.96 -4.93 17.85
C LEU A 315 -8.69 -4.60 16.38
N ARG A 316 -9.02 -5.53 15.47
CA ARG A 316 -8.62 -5.41 14.06
C ARG A 316 -9.38 -4.27 13.39
N TRP A 317 -8.66 -3.36 12.75
CA TRP A 317 -9.24 -2.21 12.08
C TRP A 317 -8.75 -2.11 10.64
N GLU A 318 -9.69 -2.10 9.70
CA GLU A 318 -9.55 -1.66 8.31
C GLU A 318 -8.31 -2.15 7.56
N ASP A 319 -8.35 -3.39 7.06
CA ASP A 319 -7.22 -3.96 6.33
C ASP A 319 -7.04 -3.42 4.91
N TYR A 320 -8.10 -2.90 4.28
CA TYR A 320 -8.13 -2.64 2.84
C TYR A 320 -8.57 -1.22 2.47
N THR A 321 -8.24 -0.25 3.33
CA THR A 321 -8.34 1.18 2.99
C THR A 321 -7.49 1.52 1.76
N GLN A 322 -7.99 2.39 0.90
CA GLN A 322 -7.26 2.74 -0.32
C GLN A 322 -7.72 4.06 -0.95
N THR A 323 -6.76 4.81 -1.47
CA THR A 323 -6.98 5.88 -2.45
C THR A 323 -6.95 5.37 -3.89
N ALA A 324 -7.72 5.99 -4.77
CA ALA A 324 -7.71 5.73 -6.21
C ALA A 324 -7.79 7.04 -6.99
N MET A 325 -6.95 7.19 -8.01
CA MET A 325 -7.03 8.31 -8.94
C MET A 325 -8.22 8.13 -9.87
N ASP A 326 -9.05 9.16 -10.03
CA ASP A 326 -10.10 9.18 -11.02
C ASP A 326 -9.47 9.32 -12.42
N PRO A 327 -9.61 8.31 -13.31
CA PRO A 327 -9.00 8.40 -14.61
C PRO A 327 -9.65 9.52 -15.45
N SER A 328 -10.91 9.87 -15.25
CA SER A 328 -11.63 10.80 -16.13
C SER A 328 -11.05 12.22 -16.17
N ASP A 329 -10.36 12.63 -15.10
CA ASP A 329 -9.72 13.95 -15.00
C ASP A 329 -8.27 13.93 -14.50
N ASP A 330 -7.81 12.79 -13.98
CA ASP A 330 -6.47 12.57 -13.46
C ASP A 330 -6.07 13.60 -12.37
N LEU A 331 -7.08 14.07 -11.63
CA LEU A 331 -7.06 15.10 -10.58
C LEU A 331 -7.86 14.74 -9.34
N THR A 332 -9.00 14.06 -9.50
CA THR A 332 -9.86 13.65 -8.38
C THR A 332 -9.28 12.41 -7.72
N ILE A 333 -9.13 12.47 -6.40
CA ILE A 333 -8.70 11.35 -5.58
C ILE A 333 -9.93 10.81 -4.84
N TRP A 334 -10.27 9.56 -5.11
CA TRP A 334 -11.24 8.79 -4.33
C TRP A 334 -10.54 8.18 -3.12
N TYR A 335 -11.24 8.07 -2.00
CA TYR A 335 -10.80 7.38 -0.81
C TYR A 335 -11.95 6.54 -0.25
N VAL A 336 -11.65 5.28 0.08
CA VAL A 336 -12.55 4.37 0.78
C VAL A 336 -11.97 4.04 2.14
N GLY A 337 -12.79 4.15 3.18
CA GLY A 337 -12.40 3.66 4.49
C GLY A 337 -13.52 3.46 5.50
N ASP A 338 -13.14 2.94 6.67
CA ASP A 338 -14.07 2.43 7.68
C ASP A 338 -14.44 3.48 8.75
N TYR A 339 -15.64 3.40 9.29
CA TYR A 339 -16.07 4.12 10.49
C TYR A 339 -17.18 3.32 11.17
N LEU A 340 -17.60 3.74 12.36
CA LEU A 340 -18.75 3.13 13.02
C LEU A 340 -19.93 4.11 13.10
N LYS A 341 -21.08 3.69 12.57
CA LYS A 341 -22.37 4.34 12.85
C LYS A 341 -22.89 3.94 14.22
N LYS A 342 -23.72 4.80 14.81
CA LYS A 342 -24.39 4.50 16.07
C LYS A 342 -25.29 3.26 15.92
N GLY A 343 -25.09 2.28 16.81
CA GLY A 343 -25.90 1.06 16.85
C GLY A 343 -25.52 -0.01 15.82
N SER A 344 -24.50 0.22 14.98
CA SER A 344 -23.99 -0.82 14.07
C SER A 344 -23.27 -1.93 14.86
N SER A 345 -23.47 -3.17 14.42
CA SER A 345 -22.80 -4.36 14.99
C SER A 345 -21.40 -4.62 14.42
N SER A 346 -21.03 -3.94 13.34
CA SER A 346 -19.75 -4.04 12.63
C SER A 346 -19.37 -2.70 12.00
N TYR A 347 -18.15 -2.61 11.45
CA TYR A 347 -17.70 -1.46 10.67
C TYR A 347 -18.70 -1.09 9.56
N SER A 348 -18.73 0.20 9.23
CA SER A 348 -19.41 0.78 8.08
C SER A 348 -18.36 1.42 7.18
N THR A 349 -18.61 1.49 5.87
CA THR A 349 -17.67 2.08 4.92
C THR A 349 -18.19 3.43 4.43
N ARG A 350 -17.28 4.40 4.27
CA ARG A 350 -17.51 5.66 3.58
C ARG A 350 -16.57 5.76 2.39
N ILE A 351 -17.13 6.18 1.25
CA ILE A 351 -16.38 6.54 0.06
C ILE A 351 -16.55 8.04 -0.14
N GLY A 352 -15.48 8.73 -0.49
CA GLY A 352 -15.56 10.14 -0.88
C GLY A 352 -14.45 10.53 -1.84
N ALA A 353 -14.62 11.68 -2.47
CA ALA A 353 -13.69 12.23 -3.44
C ALA A 353 -13.20 13.61 -3.00
N PHE A 354 -11.94 13.93 -3.30
CA PHE A 354 -11.37 15.24 -3.08
C PHE A 354 -10.41 15.64 -4.22
N ARG A 355 -10.21 16.95 -4.39
CA ARG A 355 -9.23 17.52 -5.32
C ARG A 355 -8.32 18.47 -4.56
N LEU A 356 -7.05 18.49 -4.93
CA LEU A 356 -6.05 19.36 -4.33
C LEU A 356 -5.97 20.65 -5.16
N GLN A 357 -6.33 21.77 -4.56
CA GLN A 357 -6.34 23.07 -5.24
C GLN A 357 -5.69 24.11 -4.35
N LYS A 358 -4.99 25.06 -4.99
CA LYS A 358 -4.55 26.27 -4.30
C LYS A 358 -5.80 27.03 -3.84
N LYS A 359 -5.80 27.47 -2.58
CA LYS A 359 -6.86 28.30 -2.01
C LYS A 359 -7.08 29.52 -2.93
N GLY A 360 -8.22 29.58 -3.63
CA GLY A 360 -8.53 30.64 -4.59
C GLY A 360 -9.23 30.21 -5.89
N ALA A 361 -9.34 28.91 -6.19
CA ALA A 361 -10.29 28.38 -7.18
C ALA A 361 -11.36 27.57 -6.43
N ILE A 362 -12.61 27.99 -6.52
CA ILE A 362 -13.73 27.37 -5.81
C ILE A 362 -14.49 26.49 -6.81
N GLU A 363 -14.46 25.18 -6.62
CA GLU A 363 -15.61 24.31 -6.90
C GLU A 363 -15.66 23.21 -5.83
N ASN A 364 -16.52 23.40 -4.83
CA ASN A 364 -16.97 22.30 -3.97
C ASN A 364 -18.02 21.52 -4.75
N LYS A 365 -17.67 20.34 -5.26
CA LYS A 365 -18.67 19.31 -5.56
C LYS A 365 -18.50 18.20 -4.55
N ALA A 366 -19.39 18.16 -3.57
CA ALA A 366 -19.70 16.91 -2.89
C ALA A 366 -20.34 16.00 -3.93
N ILE A 367 -19.70 14.85 -4.21
CA ILE A 367 -20.33 13.76 -4.96
C ILE A 367 -20.67 12.69 -3.93
N PHE A 368 -21.94 12.26 -3.98
CA PHE A 368 -22.75 11.58 -2.97
C PHE A 368 -22.09 10.43 -2.18
#